data_AF-A0A3B0XNI6-F1
#
_entry.id   AF-A0A3B0XNI6-F1
#
_cell.length_a   1.000
_cell.length_b   1.000
_cell.length_c   1.000
_cell.angle_alpha   90.00
_cell.angle_beta   90.00
_cell.angle_gamma   90.00
#
_symmetry.space_group_name_H-M   'P 1'
#
loop_
_entity.id
_entity.type
_entity.pdbx_description
1 polymer ?
#
loop_
_entity_poly.entity_id
_entity_poly.type
_entity_poly.pdbx_seq_one_letter_code
_entity_poly.pdbx_strand_id
1 'polypeptide(L)'
;MILIVDSDNDSDLKIKKSFEGLGFQSIVVARSAGQAKSILMPENEKNNITLIIINSELKDENGYSLCRYIRKTEGMEKTYIILLISSNENRSAIEKSRHSGANDYAVKPYDSAGFVQRFSAYIQSRTVLLIEDDPIVRQIVTSILLNYKAEVIELDDGVQAHNLINSMPSVCLVLVDIGLPGMNGVQLVTGIRSKQNWRKTSIVMLTGSKEPSDVKGSLSAGANDYIVKPFNIDDFKKRMSRYLDAD
;
A
#
# COMPACT_ATOMS: atom_id res chain seq x y z
N MET A 1 1.79 -5.17 5.45
CA MET A 1 2.70 -4.71 6.52
C MET A 1 4.00 -4.18 5.92
N ILE A 2 4.55 -3.13 6.52
CA ILE A 2 5.83 -2.52 6.15
C ILE A 2 6.89 -2.88 7.20
N LEU A 3 8.07 -3.30 6.76
CA LEU A 3 9.23 -3.49 7.63
C LEU A 3 10.31 -2.45 7.33
N ILE A 4 10.69 -1.67 8.33
CA ILE A 4 11.82 -0.75 8.26
C ILE A 4 13.01 -1.40 8.96
N VAL A 5 14.14 -1.51 8.28
CA VAL A 5 15.40 -2.02 8.83
C VAL A 5 16.40 -0.85 8.87
N ASP A 6 16.45 -0.16 10.01
CA ASP A 6 17.37 0.95 10.22
C ASP A 6 17.85 0.98 11.68
N SER A 7 19.15 1.23 11.84
CA SER A 7 19.81 1.29 13.14
C SER A 7 19.79 2.68 13.78
N ASP A 8 19.41 3.70 13.00
CA ASP A 8 19.22 5.10 13.39
C ASP A 8 17.75 5.37 13.80
N ASN A 9 17.54 5.89 15.01
CA ASN A 9 16.23 6.20 15.61
C ASN A 9 15.53 7.42 14.99
N ASP A 10 16.28 8.38 14.45
CA ASP A 10 15.68 9.58 13.87
C ASP A 10 15.20 9.31 12.44
N SER A 11 15.95 8.47 11.71
CA SER A 11 15.62 8.10 10.33
C SER A 11 14.37 7.23 10.25
N ASP A 12 14.23 6.18 11.06
CA ASP A 12 13.05 5.31 11.00
C ASP A 12 11.80 6.02 11.51
N LEU A 13 11.90 6.90 12.51
CA LEU A 13 10.76 7.69 12.99
C LEU A 13 10.20 8.62 11.89
N LYS A 14 11.07 9.24 11.08
CA LYS A 14 10.65 10.09 9.95
C LYS A 14 9.95 9.28 8.85
N ILE A 15 10.50 8.11 8.52
CA ILE A 15 9.89 7.19 7.55
C ILE A 15 8.53 6.74 8.06
N LYS A 16 8.47 6.27 9.31
CA LYS A 16 7.24 5.80 9.95
C LYS A 16 6.16 6.87 9.92
N LYS A 17 6.45 8.10 10.34
CA LYS A 17 5.51 9.23 10.29
C LYS A 17 5.01 9.54 8.88
N SER A 18 5.87 9.39 7.88
CA SER A 18 5.51 9.63 6.48
C SER A 18 4.51 8.58 5.98
N PHE A 19 4.66 7.31 6.36
CA PHE A 19 3.70 6.25 6.06
C PHE A 19 2.41 6.38 6.87
N GLU A 20 2.49 6.70 8.17
CA GLU A 20 1.32 6.95 9.01
C GLU A 20 0.48 8.12 8.49
N GLY A 21 1.13 9.20 8.03
CA GLY A 21 0.46 10.35 7.40
C GLY A 21 -0.24 10.01 6.07
N LEU A 22 0.10 8.87 5.45
CA LEU A 22 -0.59 8.33 4.28
C LEU A 22 -1.65 7.28 4.64
N GLY A 23 -1.87 6.99 5.92
CA GLY A 23 -2.87 6.02 6.38
C GLY A 23 -2.35 4.60 6.59
N PHE A 24 -1.04 4.34 6.46
CA PHE A 24 -0.48 3.02 6.76
C PHE A 24 -0.34 2.83 8.28
N GLN A 25 -0.96 1.78 8.81
CA GLN A 25 -0.97 1.52 10.26
C GLN A 25 -0.04 0.37 10.69
N SER A 26 0.26 -0.56 9.80
CA SER A 26 1.06 -1.76 10.11
C SER A 26 2.52 -1.59 9.73
N ILE A 27 3.30 -0.97 10.60
CA ILE A 27 4.74 -0.70 10.40
C ILE A 27 5.56 -1.31 11.54
N VAL A 28 6.50 -2.17 11.19
CA VAL A 28 7.44 -2.81 12.12
C VAL A 28 8.85 -2.29 11.87
N VAL A 29 9.62 -2.11 12.94
CA VAL A 29 11.01 -1.66 12.85
C VAL A 29 11.94 -2.76 13.36
N ALA A 30 12.96 -3.07 12.56
CA ALA A 30 14.13 -3.85 12.94
C ALA A 30 15.35 -2.92 13.02
N ARG A 31 16.14 -3.07 14.08
CA ARG A 31 17.33 -2.27 14.39
C ARG A 31 18.63 -2.90 13.91
N SER A 32 18.55 -4.09 13.32
CA SER A 32 19.68 -4.84 12.80
C SER A 32 19.21 -5.85 11.74
N ALA A 33 20.14 -6.36 10.93
CA ALA A 33 19.87 -7.41 9.96
C ALA A 33 19.42 -8.70 10.64
N GLY A 34 20.05 -9.09 11.77
CA GLY A 34 19.64 -10.24 12.58
C GLY A 34 18.20 -10.15 13.09
N GLN A 35 17.78 -8.97 13.57
CA GLN A 35 16.39 -8.76 13.98
C GLN A 35 15.43 -8.84 12.78
N ALA A 36 15.80 -8.26 11.64
CA ALA A 36 15.00 -8.36 10.43
C ALA A 36 14.82 -9.82 9.97
N LYS A 37 15.91 -10.60 9.93
CA LYS A 37 15.85 -12.04 9.61
C LYS A 37 14.94 -12.80 10.57
N SER A 38 15.04 -12.51 11.87
CA SER A 38 14.19 -13.13 12.89
C SER A 38 12.71 -12.82 12.67
N ILE A 39 12.36 -11.59 12.27
CA ILE A 39 10.98 -11.20 11.94
C ILE A 39 10.49 -11.92 10.68
N LEU A 40 11.37 -12.12 9.70
CA LEU A 40 11.06 -12.74 8.41
C LEU A 40 11.05 -14.28 8.44
N MET A 41 11.29 -14.91 9.60
CA MET A 41 11.24 -16.37 9.69
C MET A 41 9.82 -16.90 9.38
N PRO A 42 9.68 -17.99 8.60
CA PRO A 42 8.38 -18.51 8.15
C PRO A 42 7.40 -18.88 9.27
N GLU A 43 7.94 -19.20 10.45
CA GLU A 43 7.20 -19.55 11.67
C GLU A 43 6.53 -18.37 12.36
N ASN A 44 6.87 -17.14 11.97
CA ASN A 44 6.10 -15.98 12.39
C ASN A 44 4.87 -15.82 11.49
N GLU A 45 3.69 -15.63 12.07
CA GLU A 45 2.43 -15.29 11.38
C GLU A 45 2.49 -13.97 10.56
N LYS A 46 3.68 -13.37 10.44
CA LYS A 46 3.97 -12.06 9.83
C LYS A 46 4.23 -12.13 8.31
N ASN A 47 3.77 -13.17 7.63
CA ASN A 47 3.95 -13.40 6.19
C ASN A 47 3.28 -12.38 5.25
N ASN A 48 2.69 -11.29 5.77
CA ASN A 48 2.11 -10.22 4.96
C ASN A 48 3.00 -8.96 4.88
N ILE A 49 4.32 -9.13 4.96
CA ILE A 49 5.27 -8.04 4.68
C ILE A 49 5.38 -7.86 3.17
N THR A 50 4.85 -6.75 2.67
CA THR A 50 4.80 -6.45 1.24
C THR A 50 5.80 -5.37 0.83
N LEU A 51 6.29 -4.57 1.80
CA LEU A 51 7.35 -3.58 1.62
C LEU A 51 8.41 -3.70 2.71
N ILE A 52 9.68 -3.68 2.31
CA ILE A 52 10.84 -3.60 3.20
C ILE A 52 11.70 -2.41 2.81
N ILE A 53 12.04 -1.58 3.79
CA ILE A 53 12.93 -0.44 3.62
C ILE A 53 14.20 -0.76 4.39
N ILE A 54 15.35 -0.83 3.72
CA ILE A 54 16.60 -1.31 4.31
C ILE A 54 17.65 -0.20 4.22
N ASN A 55 18.22 0.21 5.35
CA ASN A 55 19.40 1.05 5.34
C ASN A 55 20.62 0.25 4.82
N SER A 56 21.40 0.82 3.90
CA SER A 56 22.62 0.20 3.36
C SER A 56 23.65 -0.07 4.46
N GLU A 57 23.69 0.80 5.48
CA GLU A 57 24.56 0.71 6.63
C GLU A 57 23.77 0.22 7.86
N LEU A 58 23.92 -1.06 8.22
CA LEU A 58 23.39 -1.63 9.47
C LEU A 58 24.53 -2.03 10.40
N LYS A 59 24.20 -2.23 11.68
CA LYS A 59 25.17 -2.48 12.76
C LYS A 59 25.90 -3.82 12.64
N ASP A 60 25.23 -4.85 12.13
CA ASP A 60 25.66 -6.25 12.16
C ASP A 60 25.95 -6.86 10.78
N GLU A 61 25.36 -6.31 9.71
CA GLU A 61 25.62 -6.73 8.33
C GLU A 61 25.36 -5.57 7.36
N ASN A 62 25.93 -5.62 6.15
CA ASN A 62 25.57 -4.67 5.10
C ASN A 62 24.13 -4.91 4.59
N GLY A 63 23.33 -3.86 4.44
CA GLY A 63 21.96 -3.91 3.91
C GLY A 63 21.82 -4.54 2.52
N TYR A 64 22.84 -4.42 1.66
CA TYR A 64 22.86 -5.10 0.35
C TYR A 64 22.87 -6.64 0.51
N SER A 65 23.56 -7.16 1.53
CA SER A 65 23.60 -8.60 1.81
C SER A 65 22.28 -9.09 2.40
N LEU A 66 21.66 -8.30 3.28
CA LEU A 66 20.31 -8.56 3.77
C LEU A 66 19.28 -8.59 2.62
N CYS A 67 19.34 -7.64 1.68
CA CYS A 67 18.48 -7.63 0.50
C CYS A 67 18.60 -8.93 -0.32
N ARG A 68 19.83 -9.41 -0.56
CA ARG A 68 20.06 -10.69 -1.26
C ARG A 68 19.54 -11.89 -0.47
N TYR A 69 19.66 -11.88 0.86
CA TYR A 69 19.11 -12.92 1.72
C TYR A 69 17.58 -12.97 1.60
N ILE A 70 16.91 -11.82 1.70
CA ILE A 70 15.45 -11.72 1.58
C ILE A 70 14.99 -12.25 0.22
N ARG A 71 15.70 -11.91 -0.86
CA ARG A 71 15.37 -12.41 -2.21
C ARG A 71 15.51 -13.92 -2.39
N LYS A 72 16.27 -14.59 -1.53
CA LYS A 72 16.42 -16.05 -1.51
C LYS A 72 15.50 -16.72 -0.48
N THR A 73 14.76 -15.93 0.30
CA THR A 73 13.83 -16.44 1.31
C THR A 73 12.52 -16.78 0.64
N GLU A 74 12.03 -18.01 0.85
CA GLU A 74 10.77 -18.49 0.31
C GLU A 74 9.60 -17.58 0.75
N GLY A 75 8.74 -17.20 -0.20
CA GLY A 75 7.57 -16.36 0.04
C GLY A 75 7.83 -14.84 -0.04
N MET A 76 9.11 -14.43 -0.16
CA MET A 76 9.55 -13.03 -0.21
C MET A 76 9.94 -12.55 -1.61
N GLU A 77 9.69 -13.37 -2.63
CA GLU A 77 10.10 -13.12 -4.02
C GLU A 77 9.44 -11.86 -4.59
N LYS A 78 8.15 -11.64 -4.23
CA LYS A 78 7.34 -10.51 -4.69
C LYS A 78 7.37 -9.30 -3.75
N THR A 79 8.10 -9.35 -2.63
CA THR A 79 8.17 -8.25 -1.66
C THR A 79 8.89 -7.05 -2.27
N TYR A 80 8.31 -5.86 -2.16
CA TYR A 80 8.94 -4.64 -2.64
C TYR A 80 10.07 -4.23 -1.68
N ILE A 81 11.29 -4.02 -2.17
CA ILE A 81 12.43 -3.61 -1.34
C ILE A 81 12.95 -2.25 -1.81
N ILE A 82 13.09 -1.32 -0.88
CA ILE A 82 13.73 -0.01 -1.09
C ILE A 82 15.00 0.03 -0.25
N LEU A 83 16.14 0.33 -0.88
CA LEU A 83 17.40 0.58 -0.16
C LEU A 83 17.57 2.06 0.14
N LEU A 84 17.88 2.40 1.40
CA LEU A 84 18.31 3.74 1.78
C LEU A 84 19.84 3.79 1.66
N ILE A 85 20.35 4.68 0.83
CA ILE A 85 21.77 4.82 0.52
C ILE A 85 22.26 6.15 1.09
N SER A 86 23.48 6.18 1.64
CA SER A 86 24.10 7.44 2.08
C SER A 86 24.49 8.34 0.90
N SER A 87 24.34 9.68 1.01
CA SER A 87 24.77 10.64 -0.03
C SER A 87 26.25 10.56 -0.38
N ASN A 88 27.06 10.04 0.56
CA ASN A 88 28.49 9.88 0.36
C ASN A 88 28.83 8.66 -0.49
N GLU A 89 27.84 7.82 -0.80
CA GLU A 89 28.03 6.67 -1.67
C GLU A 89 27.97 7.08 -3.16
N ASN A 90 29.00 6.69 -3.91
CA ASN A 90 29.16 7.02 -5.33
C ASN A 90 28.16 6.24 -6.23
N ARG A 91 28.18 6.49 -7.55
CA ARG A 91 27.42 5.73 -8.58
C ARG A 91 27.46 4.20 -8.39
N SER A 92 28.56 3.67 -7.84
CA SER A 92 28.72 2.25 -7.50
C SER A 92 27.66 1.72 -6.53
N ALA A 93 27.14 2.53 -5.61
CA ALA A 93 26.11 2.11 -4.66
C ALA A 93 24.72 1.97 -5.29
N ILE A 94 24.39 2.85 -6.23
CA ILE A 94 23.16 2.71 -7.04
C ILE A 94 23.22 1.40 -7.83
N GLU A 95 24.37 1.10 -8.42
CA GLU A 95 24.58 -0.15 -9.14
C GLU A 95 24.50 -1.38 -8.22
N LYS A 96 25.14 -1.34 -7.03
CA LYS A 96 25.04 -2.40 -6.02
C LYS A 96 23.60 -2.61 -5.55
N SER A 97 22.82 -1.55 -5.41
CA SER A 97 21.40 -1.63 -5.03
C SER A 97 20.61 -2.45 -6.04
N ARG A 98 20.77 -2.15 -7.33
CA ARG A 98 20.12 -2.90 -8.41
C ARG A 98 20.54 -4.38 -8.42
N HIS A 99 21.84 -4.65 -8.28
CA HIS A 99 22.37 -6.02 -8.25
C HIS A 99 22.05 -6.80 -6.96
N SER A 100 21.59 -6.13 -5.90
CA SER A 100 21.16 -6.79 -4.66
C SER A 100 19.72 -7.30 -4.71
N GLY A 101 18.96 -6.91 -5.75
CA GLY A 101 17.55 -7.29 -5.93
C GLY A 101 16.55 -6.29 -5.36
N ALA A 102 16.99 -5.08 -4.97
CA ALA A 102 16.07 -4.02 -4.56
C ALA A 102 15.25 -3.52 -5.76
N ASN A 103 14.00 -3.14 -5.50
CA ASN A 103 13.10 -2.57 -6.51
C ASN A 103 13.42 -1.11 -6.77
N ASP A 104 13.80 -0.37 -5.73
CA ASP A 104 14.19 1.03 -5.83
C ASP A 104 15.20 1.40 -4.72
N TYR A 105 15.65 2.65 -4.72
CA TYR A 105 16.49 3.22 -3.69
C TYR A 105 16.13 4.67 -3.39
N ALA A 106 16.48 5.12 -2.18
CA ALA A 106 16.39 6.51 -1.75
C ALA A 106 17.75 6.96 -1.22
N VAL A 107 18.22 8.14 -1.63
CA VAL A 107 19.48 8.72 -1.16
C VAL A 107 19.20 9.62 0.04
N LYS A 108 19.91 9.41 1.15
CA LYS A 108 19.88 10.29 2.34
C LYS A 108 20.71 11.57 2.08
N PRO A 109 20.32 12.76 2.56
CA PRO A 109 19.04 13.05 3.19
C PRO A 109 17.91 13.11 2.15
N TYR A 110 16.75 12.59 2.50
CA TYR A 110 15.53 12.70 1.69
C TYR A 110 14.56 13.66 2.38
N ASP A 111 13.87 14.49 1.60
CA ASP A 111 12.69 15.19 2.06
C ASP A 111 11.46 14.25 2.00
N SER A 112 10.37 14.64 2.65
CA SER A 112 9.15 13.83 2.70
C SER A 112 8.59 13.57 1.30
N ALA A 113 8.62 14.56 0.41
CA ALA A 113 8.05 14.45 -0.93
C ALA A 113 8.86 13.50 -1.84
N GLY A 114 10.18 13.67 -1.88
CA GLY A 114 11.10 12.83 -2.64
C GLY A 114 11.13 11.40 -2.12
N PHE A 115 10.98 11.20 -0.82
CA PHE A 115 10.83 9.87 -0.23
C PHE A 115 9.51 9.21 -0.65
N VAL A 116 8.39 9.94 -0.56
CA VAL A 116 7.07 9.47 -1.02
C VAL A 116 7.07 9.05 -2.48
N GLN A 117 7.78 9.79 -3.31
CA GLN A 117 7.92 9.46 -4.72
C GLN A 117 8.55 8.08 -4.95
N ARG A 118 9.49 7.63 -4.10
CA ARG A 118 10.18 6.32 -4.24
C ARG A 118 9.29 5.12 -3.99
N PHE A 119 8.23 5.29 -3.21
CA PHE A 119 7.25 4.22 -2.98
C PHE A 119 5.95 4.43 -3.76
N SER A 120 5.83 5.47 -4.57
CA SER A 120 4.65 5.72 -5.39
C SER A 120 4.29 4.51 -6.27
N ALA A 121 5.28 3.85 -6.89
CA ALA A 121 5.07 2.65 -7.69
C ALA A 121 4.56 1.46 -6.86
N TYR A 122 5.05 1.32 -5.62
CA TYR A 122 4.54 0.31 -4.69
C TYR A 122 3.09 0.60 -4.31
N ILE A 123 2.75 1.86 -3.98
CA ILE A 123 1.38 2.26 -3.65
C ILE A 123 0.43 1.99 -4.82
N GLN A 124 0.83 2.38 -6.03
CA GLN A 124 0.06 2.21 -7.25
C GLN A 124 -0.20 0.75 -7.63
N SER A 125 0.59 -0.20 -7.12
CA SER A 125 0.49 -1.62 -7.47
C SER A 125 -0.07 -2.50 -6.36
N ARG A 126 0.08 -2.11 -5.10
CA ARG A 126 -0.24 -2.95 -3.93
C ARG A 126 -1.24 -2.35 -2.96
N THR A 127 -1.52 -1.05 -3.04
CA THR A 127 -2.39 -0.38 -2.07
C THR A 127 -3.83 -0.34 -2.56
N VAL A 128 -4.75 -0.69 -1.66
CA VAL A 128 -6.19 -0.56 -1.83
C VAL A 128 -6.68 0.49 -0.84
N LEU A 129 -7.44 1.46 -1.32
CA LEU A 129 -8.14 2.43 -0.47
C LEU A 129 -9.57 1.93 -0.23
N LEU A 130 -9.90 1.56 1.00
CA LEU A 130 -11.22 1.10 1.42
C LEU A 130 -11.93 2.20 2.22
N ILE A 131 -13.03 2.72 1.68
CA ILE A 131 -13.80 3.81 2.25
C ILE A 131 -15.21 3.27 2.55
N GLU A 132 -15.45 2.89 3.79
CA GLU A 132 -16.66 2.20 4.25
C GLU A 132 -16.86 2.54 5.73
N ASP A 133 -18.03 3.06 6.08
CA ASP A 133 -18.34 3.50 7.44
C ASP A 133 -18.73 2.34 8.36
N ASP A 134 -19.36 1.29 7.83
CA ASP A 134 -19.70 0.10 8.60
C ASP A 134 -18.43 -0.69 9.00
N PRO A 135 -18.08 -0.77 10.30
CA PRO A 135 -16.86 -1.44 10.74
C PRO A 135 -16.87 -2.95 10.49
N ILE A 136 -18.04 -3.59 10.45
CA ILE A 136 -18.18 -5.02 10.18
C ILE A 136 -17.90 -5.30 8.71
N VAL A 137 -18.50 -4.52 7.80
CA VAL A 137 -18.24 -4.63 6.36
C VAL A 137 -16.77 -4.35 6.07
N ARG A 138 -16.22 -3.29 6.66
CA ARG A 138 -14.82 -2.91 6.50
C ARG A 138 -13.87 -4.02 6.95
N GLN A 139 -14.10 -4.61 8.13
CA GLN A 139 -13.30 -5.73 8.63
C GLN A 139 -13.36 -6.97 7.71
N ILE A 140 -14.54 -7.31 7.20
CA ILE A 140 -14.72 -8.45 6.27
C ILE A 140 -13.95 -8.19 4.97
N VAL A 141 -14.11 -7.01 4.38
CA VAL A 141 -13.45 -6.63 3.13
C VAL A 141 -11.93 -6.62 3.32
N THR A 142 -11.41 -5.97 4.37
CA THR A 142 -9.97 -5.98 4.68
C THR A 142 -9.44 -7.41 4.81
N SER A 143 -10.11 -8.27 5.56
CA SER A 143 -9.70 -9.66 5.75
C SER A 143 -9.59 -10.43 4.43
N ILE A 144 -10.48 -10.15 3.47
CA ILE A 144 -10.43 -10.74 2.14
C ILE A 144 -9.23 -10.20 1.36
N LEU A 145 -9.05 -8.87 1.33
CA LEU A 145 -8.00 -8.18 0.58
C LEU A 145 -6.59 -8.56 1.05
N LEU A 146 -6.41 -8.83 2.35
CA LEU A 146 -5.12 -9.28 2.90
C LEU A 146 -4.65 -10.61 2.29
N ASN A 147 -5.55 -11.48 1.84
CA ASN A 147 -5.18 -12.72 1.14
C ASN A 147 -4.52 -12.47 -0.23
N TYR A 148 -4.73 -11.28 -0.80
CA TYR A 148 -4.11 -10.84 -2.06
C TYR A 148 -2.77 -10.13 -1.84
N LYS A 149 -2.22 -10.15 -0.62
CA LYS A 149 -1.02 -9.37 -0.24
C LYS A 149 -1.16 -7.88 -0.59
N ALA A 150 -2.38 -7.36 -0.49
CA ALA A 150 -2.66 -5.94 -0.64
C ALA A 150 -2.42 -5.21 0.69
N GLU A 151 -1.94 -3.97 0.61
CA GLU A 151 -2.03 -3.04 1.74
C GLU A 151 -3.38 -2.34 1.68
N VAL A 152 -4.16 -2.43 2.74
CA VAL A 152 -5.45 -1.76 2.82
C VAL A 152 -5.30 -0.51 3.68
N ILE A 153 -5.59 0.65 3.09
CA ILE A 153 -5.79 1.90 3.82
C ILE A 153 -7.28 2.03 4.05
N GLU A 154 -7.68 2.06 5.31
CA GLU A 154 -9.07 2.10 5.75
C GLU A 154 -9.48 3.51 6.15
N LEU A 155 -10.63 3.96 5.66
CA LEU A 155 -11.28 5.21 6.02
C LEU A 155 -12.78 4.95 6.22
N ASP A 156 -13.38 5.65 7.17
CA ASP A 156 -14.80 5.54 7.53
C ASP A 156 -15.62 6.80 7.16
N ASP A 157 -14.97 7.81 6.58
CA ASP A 157 -15.57 9.10 6.28
C ASP A 157 -15.13 9.64 4.91
N GLY A 158 -16.10 10.16 4.16
CA GLY A 158 -15.87 10.64 2.80
C GLY A 158 -15.03 11.93 2.74
N VAL A 159 -15.06 12.77 3.78
CA VAL A 159 -14.23 14.00 3.85
C VAL A 159 -12.77 13.65 4.11
N GLN A 160 -12.50 12.72 5.03
CA GLN A 160 -11.16 12.18 5.26
C GLN A 160 -10.60 11.55 3.98
N ALA A 161 -11.41 10.75 3.28
CA ALA A 161 -11.02 10.17 2.00
C ALA A 161 -10.69 11.22 0.95
N HIS A 162 -11.53 12.23 0.79
CA HIS A 162 -11.26 13.34 -0.12
C HIS A 162 -9.92 14.03 0.17
N ASN A 163 -9.65 14.32 1.45
CA ASN A 163 -8.41 14.97 1.86
C ASN A 163 -7.19 14.10 1.58
N LEU A 164 -7.23 12.81 1.93
CA LEU A 164 -6.12 11.89 1.70
C LEU A 164 -5.82 11.72 0.20
N ILE A 165 -6.85 11.55 -0.63
CA ILE A 165 -6.73 11.42 -2.09
C ILE A 165 -6.05 12.64 -2.74
N ASN A 166 -6.18 13.82 -2.12
CA ASN A 166 -5.51 15.04 -2.58
C ASN A 166 -4.01 15.07 -2.29
N SER A 167 -3.54 14.35 -1.26
CA SER A 167 -2.15 14.37 -0.81
C SER A 167 -1.36 13.08 -1.11
N MET A 168 -2.04 11.97 -1.40
CA MET A 168 -1.38 10.68 -1.63
C MET A 168 -1.16 10.36 -3.12
N PRO A 169 -0.16 9.54 -3.47
CA PRO A 169 -0.08 8.90 -4.78
C PRO A 169 -1.33 8.06 -5.06
N SER A 170 -1.67 7.90 -6.35
CA SER A 170 -2.76 6.99 -6.74
C SER A 170 -2.50 5.56 -6.30
N VAL A 171 -3.58 4.82 -6.06
CA VAL A 171 -3.57 3.43 -5.59
C VAL A 171 -4.02 2.47 -6.71
N CYS A 172 -3.88 1.16 -6.51
CA CYS A 172 -4.30 0.18 -7.53
C CYS A 172 -5.82 0.05 -7.60
N LEU A 173 -6.49 0.11 -6.44
CA LEU A 173 -7.93 -0.07 -6.31
C LEU A 173 -8.50 0.86 -5.22
N VAL A 174 -9.65 1.45 -5.51
CA VAL A 174 -10.50 2.13 -4.52
C VAL A 174 -11.79 1.33 -4.38
N LEU A 175 -12.13 0.98 -3.15
CA LEU A 175 -13.44 0.48 -2.76
C LEU A 175 -14.14 1.58 -1.98
N VAL A 176 -15.33 1.98 -2.40
CA VAL A 176 -16.02 3.13 -1.83
C VAL A 176 -17.51 2.83 -1.64
N ASP A 177 -18.01 3.02 -0.42
CA ASP A 177 -19.45 2.98 -0.19
C ASP A 177 -20.15 4.21 -0.81
N ILE A 178 -21.35 4.01 -1.34
CA ILE A 178 -22.21 5.11 -1.78
C ILE A 178 -22.73 5.89 -0.57
N GLY A 179 -23.09 5.17 0.50
CA GLY A 179 -23.81 5.68 1.68
C GLY A 179 -22.97 6.35 2.75
N LEU A 180 -21.80 6.91 2.42
CA LEU A 180 -20.87 7.46 3.41
C LEU A 180 -21.44 8.66 4.19
N PRO A 181 -21.03 8.83 5.47
CA PRO A 181 -21.24 10.07 6.19
C PRO A 181 -20.44 11.22 5.56
N GLY A 182 -20.99 12.44 5.64
CA GLY A 182 -20.32 13.68 5.24
C GLY A 182 -20.24 13.96 3.73
N MET A 183 -20.01 12.95 2.89
CA MET A 183 -19.90 13.09 1.43
C MET A 183 -20.45 11.86 0.71
N ASN A 184 -21.20 12.07 -0.37
CA ASN A 184 -21.74 10.98 -1.17
C ASN A 184 -20.61 10.27 -1.96
N GLY A 185 -20.56 8.93 -1.93
CA GLY A 185 -19.52 8.15 -2.62
C GLY A 185 -19.43 8.42 -4.12
N VAL A 186 -20.55 8.69 -4.80
CA VAL A 186 -20.58 9.04 -6.24
C VAL A 186 -19.85 10.36 -6.51
N GLN A 187 -20.00 11.34 -5.60
CA GLN A 187 -19.27 12.62 -5.68
C GLN A 187 -17.77 12.39 -5.49
N LEU A 188 -17.40 11.53 -4.55
CA LEU A 188 -16.00 11.18 -4.32
C LEU A 188 -15.37 10.51 -5.55
N VAL A 189 -16.07 9.56 -6.18
CA VAL A 189 -15.62 8.93 -7.44
C VAL A 189 -15.42 9.95 -8.55
N THR A 190 -16.37 10.87 -8.72
CA THR A 190 -16.26 11.97 -9.70
C THR A 190 -15.03 12.84 -9.41
N GLY A 191 -14.80 13.17 -8.14
CA GLY A 191 -13.61 13.89 -7.68
C GLY A 191 -12.31 13.15 -8.00
N ILE A 192 -12.26 11.84 -7.74
CA ILE A 192 -11.10 11.00 -8.08
C ILE A 192 -10.85 11.04 -9.60
N ARG A 193 -11.89 10.86 -10.42
CA ARG A 193 -11.76 10.83 -11.90
C ARG A 193 -11.34 12.15 -12.52
N SER A 194 -11.60 13.27 -11.85
CA SER A 194 -11.10 14.58 -12.29
C SER A 194 -9.57 14.70 -12.21
N LYS A 195 -8.89 13.86 -11.42
CA LYS A 195 -7.44 13.93 -11.19
C LYS A 195 -6.66 13.12 -12.23
N GLN A 196 -5.67 13.74 -12.86
CA GLN A 196 -4.87 13.13 -13.92
C GLN A 196 -4.16 11.85 -13.49
N ASN A 197 -3.57 11.83 -12.28
CA ASN A 197 -2.84 10.70 -11.72
C ASN A 197 -3.73 9.51 -11.28
N TRP A 198 -5.04 9.72 -11.16
CA TRP A 198 -6.01 8.69 -10.70
C TRP A 198 -6.88 8.12 -11.82
N ARG A 199 -6.75 8.62 -13.06
CA ARG A 199 -7.60 8.19 -14.20
C ARG A 199 -7.55 6.68 -14.46
N LYS A 200 -6.43 6.03 -14.15
CA LYS A 200 -6.24 4.59 -14.35
C LYS A 200 -6.56 3.73 -13.12
N THR A 201 -6.75 4.35 -11.95
CA THR A 201 -7.06 3.60 -10.72
C THR A 201 -8.38 2.89 -10.87
N SER A 202 -8.42 1.61 -10.54
CA SER A 202 -9.69 0.87 -10.51
C SER A 202 -10.55 1.39 -9.37
N ILE A 203 -11.82 1.64 -9.62
CA ILE A 203 -12.78 2.08 -8.60
C ILE A 203 -13.96 1.14 -8.62
N VAL A 204 -14.28 0.53 -7.49
CA VAL A 204 -15.43 -0.33 -7.32
C VAL A 204 -16.31 0.24 -6.22
N MET A 205 -17.58 0.49 -6.53
CA MET A 205 -18.52 1.04 -5.56
C MET A 205 -19.23 -0.07 -4.79
N LEU A 206 -19.39 0.10 -3.48
CA LEU A 206 -20.23 -0.74 -2.63
C LEU A 206 -21.57 -0.03 -2.46
N THR A 207 -22.70 -0.74 -2.61
CA THR A 207 -24.03 -0.13 -2.55
C THR A 207 -25.03 -1.01 -1.82
N GLY A 208 -25.88 -0.44 -0.96
CA GLY A 208 -27.02 -1.18 -0.39
C GLY A 208 -28.20 -1.35 -1.35
N SER A 209 -28.20 -0.64 -2.49
CA SER A 209 -29.33 -0.57 -3.42
C SER A 209 -29.06 -1.39 -4.69
N LYS A 210 -30.11 -2.06 -5.18
CA LYS A 210 -30.15 -2.75 -6.48
C LYS A 210 -30.84 -1.94 -7.57
N GLU A 211 -31.27 -0.71 -7.25
CA GLU A 211 -32.03 0.10 -8.19
C GLU A 211 -31.19 0.40 -9.44
N PRO A 212 -31.72 0.19 -10.65
CA PRO A 212 -30.99 0.45 -11.88
C PRO A 212 -30.47 1.89 -12.00
N SER A 213 -31.11 2.86 -11.35
CA SER A 213 -30.66 4.26 -11.29
C SER A 213 -29.34 4.41 -10.54
N ASP A 214 -29.16 3.71 -9.43
CA ASP A 214 -27.97 3.82 -8.58
C ASP A 214 -26.78 3.12 -9.22
N VAL A 215 -27.04 1.99 -9.88
CA VAL A 215 -26.06 1.29 -10.73
C VAL A 215 -25.60 2.19 -11.87
N LYS A 216 -26.54 2.82 -12.60
CA LYS A 216 -26.21 3.75 -13.68
C LYS A 216 -25.43 4.94 -13.16
N GLY A 217 -25.83 5.54 -12.03
CA GLY A 217 -25.12 6.65 -11.41
C GLY A 217 -23.67 6.31 -11.07
N SER A 218 -23.44 5.12 -10.51
CA SER A 218 -22.10 4.62 -10.17
C SER A 218 -21.19 4.52 -11.40
N LEU A 219 -21.68 3.90 -12.48
CA LEU A 219 -20.92 3.75 -13.72
C LEU A 219 -20.72 5.09 -14.45
N SER A 220 -21.73 5.96 -14.47
CA SER A 220 -21.65 7.29 -15.07
C SER A 220 -20.67 8.22 -14.34
N ALA A 221 -20.46 8.04 -13.03
CA ALA A 221 -19.43 8.76 -12.29
C ALA A 221 -18.00 8.28 -12.61
N GLY A 222 -17.87 7.14 -13.31
CA GLY A 222 -16.60 6.58 -13.74
C GLY A 222 -16.10 5.42 -12.88
N ALA A 223 -16.95 4.77 -12.08
CA ALA A 223 -16.62 3.50 -11.45
C ALA A 223 -16.41 2.40 -12.51
N ASN A 224 -15.50 1.48 -12.23
CA ASN A 224 -15.22 0.32 -13.09
C ASN A 224 -16.21 -0.84 -12.84
N ASP A 225 -16.69 -0.98 -11.61
CA ASP A 225 -17.66 -2.00 -11.21
C ASP A 225 -18.44 -1.53 -9.98
N TYR A 226 -19.47 -2.27 -9.62
CA TYR A 226 -20.24 -2.09 -8.39
C TYR A 226 -20.58 -3.43 -7.75
N ILE A 227 -20.71 -3.44 -6.43
CA ILE A 227 -21.05 -4.62 -5.64
C ILE A 227 -22.17 -4.25 -4.67
N VAL A 228 -23.23 -5.07 -4.68
CA VAL A 228 -24.39 -4.84 -3.82
C VAL A 228 -24.20 -5.50 -2.45
N LYS A 229 -24.38 -4.74 -1.38
CA LYS A 229 -24.42 -5.16 0.02
C LYS A 229 -25.83 -5.69 0.38
N PRO A 230 -25.95 -6.79 1.16
CA PRO A 230 -24.88 -7.71 1.53
C PRO A 230 -24.43 -8.53 0.29
N PHE A 231 -23.13 -8.74 0.16
CA PHE A 231 -22.54 -9.51 -0.95
C PHE A 231 -22.16 -10.93 -0.52
N ASN A 232 -22.22 -11.86 -1.47
CA ASN A 232 -21.62 -13.18 -1.31
C ASN A 232 -20.09 -13.06 -1.35
N ILE A 233 -19.40 -13.69 -0.39
CA ILE A 233 -17.94 -13.60 -0.23
C ILE A 233 -17.19 -14.15 -1.45
N ASP A 234 -17.67 -15.24 -2.07
CA ASP A 234 -17.00 -15.84 -3.22
C ASP A 234 -17.17 -14.99 -4.48
N ASP A 235 -18.33 -14.36 -4.68
CA ASP A 235 -18.52 -13.38 -5.76
C ASP A 235 -17.60 -12.16 -5.55
N PHE A 236 -17.52 -11.65 -4.32
CA PHE A 236 -16.62 -10.54 -3.99
C PHE A 236 -15.15 -10.90 -4.31
N LYS A 237 -14.65 -12.06 -3.84
CA LYS A 237 -13.31 -12.55 -4.15
C LYS A 237 -13.06 -12.68 -5.65
N LYS A 238 -14.02 -13.25 -6.39
CA LYS A 238 -13.94 -13.41 -7.85
C LYS A 238 -13.92 -12.07 -8.61
N ARG A 239 -14.51 -11.01 -8.04
CA ARG A 239 -14.40 -9.65 -8.60
C ARG A 239 -13.06 -9.03 -8.25
N MET A 240 -12.60 -9.16 -7.01
CA MET A 240 -11.32 -8.60 -6.55
C MET A 240 -10.11 -9.20 -7.29
N SER A 241 -10.15 -10.48 -7.64
CA SER A 241 -9.08 -11.12 -8.43
C SER A 241 -8.80 -10.40 -9.75
N ARG A 242 -9.81 -9.80 -10.39
CA ARG A 242 -9.64 -9.03 -11.65
C ARG A 242 -8.76 -7.80 -11.47
N TYR A 243 -8.67 -7.26 -10.26
CA TYR A 243 -7.94 -6.04 -9.94
C TYR A 243 -6.63 -6.32 -9.21
N LEU A 244 -6.53 -7.44 -8.49
CA LEU A 244 -5.43 -7.74 -7.57
C LEU A 244 -4.56 -8.94 -7.99
N ASP A 245 -5.05 -9.84 -8.85
CA ASP A 245 -4.27 -10.98 -9.38
C ASP A 245 -3.55 -10.65 -10.70
N ALA A 246 -3.36 -9.36 -11.02
CA ALA A 246 -2.52 -8.98 -12.15
C ALA A 246 -1.05 -9.27 -11.80
N ASP A 247 -0.56 -10.39 -12.33
CA ASP A 247 0.86 -10.82 -12.33
C ASP A 247 1.81 -9.77 -12.93
#